data_AF-A0A8F5C1G3-F1
#
_entry.id   AF-A0A8F5C1G3-F1
#
_cell.length_a   1.000
_cell.length_b   1.000
_cell.length_c   1.000
_cell.angle_alpha   90.00
_cell.angle_beta   90.00
_cell.angle_gamma   90.00
#
_symmetry.space_group_name_H-M   'P 1'
#
loop_
_entity.id
_entity.type
_entity.pdbx_description
1 polymer ?
#
loop_
_entity_poly.entity_id
_entity_poly.type
_entity_poly.pdbx_seq_one_letter_code
_entity_poly.pdbx_strand_id
1 'polypeptide(L)'
;MSYISQMSFQNPWWVDKNRILEDEHVKRAKVIVPPIDESALILGPRQVGKTTFLKTTIKTLLEREDPRSILFFSCDAFSKKEELIGLVNEYRTLVNREKSAYIFLDEITSVSDWNTALLHLFNAGYFNNSLVYLTSSMP
;
A
#
# COMPACT_ATOMS: atom_id res chain seq x y z
N MET A 1 11.28 13.18 -9.35
CA MET A 1 11.73 11.77 -9.28
C MET A 1 10.63 10.91 -9.85
N SER A 2 10.92 9.88 -10.67
CA SER A 2 9.89 8.96 -11.17
C SER A 2 9.25 8.17 -10.01
N TYR A 3 7.97 7.81 -10.12
CA TYR A 3 7.28 7.06 -9.06
C TYR A 3 7.91 5.68 -8.86
N ILE A 4 8.49 5.04 -9.88
CA ILE A 4 9.26 3.78 -9.75
C ILE A 4 10.34 3.87 -8.67
N SER A 5 11.09 4.98 -8.63
CA SER A 5 12.16 5.14 -7.64
C SER A 5 11.60 5.26 -6.23
N GLN A 6 10.53 6.05 -6.05
CA GLN A 6 9.85 6.20 -4.76
C GLN A 6 9.23 4.89 -4.28
N MET A 7 8.60 4.13 -5.18
CA MET A 7 8.05 2.81 -4.86
C MET A 7 9.17 1.85 -4.47
N SER A 8 10.22 1.72 -5.28
CA SER A 8 11.32 0.79 -5.00
C SER A 8 12.01 1.07 -3.66
N PHE A 9 12.11 2.35 -3.28
CA PHE A 9 12.63 2.77 -1.97
C PHE A 9 11.74 2.29 -0.81
N GLN A 10 10.41 2.42 -0.94
CA GLN A 10 9.45 2.03 0.10
C GLN A 10 9.13 0.53 0.13
N ASN A 11 9.48 -0.18 -0.94
CA ASN A 11 9.20 -1.60 -1.15
C ASN A 11 10.51 -2.40 -1.32
N PRO A 12 11.42 -2.41 -0.32
CA PRO A 12 12.71 -3.08 -0.46
C PRO A 12 12.58 -4.59 -0.72
N TRP A 13 11.43 -5.20 -0.37
CA TRP A 13 11.11 -6.59 -0.69
C TRP A 13 10.99 -6.90 -2.17
N TRP A 14 10.80 -5.89 -3.05
CA TRP A 14 10.81 -6.09 -4.50
C TRP A 14 12.15 -6.59 -5.03
N VAL A 15 13.24 -6.39 -4.29
CA VAL A 15 14.58 -6.90 -4.60
C VAL A 15 14.87 -8.18 -3.81
N ASP A 16 14.61 -8.16 -2.50
CA ASP A 16 14.77 -9.32 -1.63
C ASP A 16 13.68 -9.32 -0.56
N LYS A 17 12.81 -10.33 -0.60
CA LYS A 17 11.69 -10.48 0.33
C LYS A 17 12.09 -10.39 1.79
N ASN A 18 13.31 -10.80 2.16
CA ASN A 18 13.76 -10.79 3.55
C ASN A 18 14.01 -9.38 4.10
N ARG A 19 14.13 -8.35 3.24
CA ARG A 19 14.26 -6.96 3.68
C ARG A 19 13.05 -6.44 4.46
N ILE A 20 11.88 -7.10 4.36
CA ILE A 20 10.75 -6.78 5.23
C ILE A 20 11.07 -7.02 6.71
N LEU A 21 11.99 -7.93 7.03
CA LEU A 21 12.42 -8.21 8.41
C LEU A 21 13.29 -7.10 9.00
N GLU A 22 13.82 -6.21 8.15
CA GLU A 22 14.61 -5.05 8.57
C GLU A 22 13.72 -3.86 8.95
N ASP A 23 12.44 -3.86 8.57
CA ASP A 23 11.48 -2.80 8.86
C ASP A 23 11.21 -2.68 10.37
N GLU A 24 11.33 -1.45 10.91
CA GLU A 24 11.18 -1.18 12.34
C GLU A 24 9.78 -1.50 12.88
N HIS A 25 8.73 -1.32 12.08
CA HIS A 25 7.38 -1.68 12.49
C HIS A 25 7.24 -3.19 12.62
N VAL A 26 7.85 -3.94 11.71
CA VAL A 26 7.86 -5.40 11.73
C VAL A 26 8.64 -5.93 12.92
N LYS A 27 9.83 -5.39 13.19
CA LYS A 27 10.68 -5.80 14.34
C LYS A 27 9.99 -5.57 15.69
N ARG A 28 9.26 -4.47 15.83
CA ARG A 28 8.62 -4.08 17.10
C ARG A 28 7.23 -4.70 17.30
N ALA A 29 6.64 -5.28 16.25
CA ALA A 29 5.33 -5.88 16.33
C ALA A 29 5.32 -7.09 17.27
N LYS A 30 4.49 -7.02 18.32
CA LYS A 30 4.25 -8.15 19.25
C LYS A 30 3.13 -9.06 18.77
N VAL A 31 2.23 -8.54 17.94
CA VAL A 31 1.08 -9.23 17.39
C VAL A 31 1.12 -9.06 15.87
N ILE A 32 0.95 -10.18 15.17
CA ILE A 32 0.79 -10.21 13.73
C ILE A 32 -0.68 -10.48 13.48
N VAL A 33 -1.37 -9.51 12.88
CA VAL A 33 -2.77 -9.69 12.48
C VAL A 33 -2.75 -10.32 11.09
N PRO A 34 -3.51 -11.40 10.85
CA PRO A 34 -3.60 -11.98 9.52
C PRO A 34 -4.19 -10.96 8.52
N PRO A 35 -3.84 -11.08 7.22
CA PRO A 35 -4.48 -10.31 6.17
C PRO A 35 -6.01 -10.46 6.21
N ILE A 36 -6.71 -9.36 5.94
CA ILE A 36 -8.16 -9.36 5.73
C ILE A 36 -8.40 -9.76 4.27
N ASP A 37 -9.26 -10.74 3.99
CA ASP A 37 -9.50 -11.20 2.61
C ASP A 37 -10.39 -10.25 1.78
N GLU A 38 -10.44 -8.96 2.16
CA GLU A 38 -11.23 -7.91 1.55
C GLU A 38 -10.46 -6.57 1.58
N SER A 39 -10.87 -5.62 0.72
CA SER A 39 -10.35 -4.25 0.78
C SER A 39 -10.83 -3.55 2.05
N ALA A 40 -9.95 -2.79 2.70
CA ALA A 40 -10.21 -2.22 4.02
C ALA A 40 -9.75 -0.77 4.14
N LEU A 41 -10.54 0.05 4.84
CA LEU A 41 -10.13 1.37 5.34
C LEU A 41 -10.00 1.31 6.85
N ILE A 42 -8.78 1.57 7.35
CA ILE A 42 -8.44 1.50 8.77
C ILE A 42 -8.35 2.92 9.32
N LEU A 43 -9.31 3.27 10.16
CA LEU A 43 -9.40 4.57 10.80
C LEU A 43 -8.89 4.52 12.24
N GLY A 44 -8.29 5.61 12.69
CA GLY A 44 -7.95 5.80 14.09
C GLY A 44 -6.83 6.81 14.31
N PRO A 45 -6.53 7.23 15.54
CA PRO A 45 -5.52 8.25 15.82
C PRO A 45 -4.12 7.90 15.30
N ARG A 46 -3.24 8.90 15.20
CA ARG A 46 -1.81 8.65 14.94
C ARG A 46 -1.22 7.75 16.03
N GLN A 47 -0.24 6.94 15.65
CA GLN A 47 0.54 6.07 16.55
C GLN A 47 -0.25 4.92 17.23
N VAL A 48 -1.46 4.59 16.76
CA VAL A 48 -2.23 3.43 17.26
C VAL A 48 -1.88 2.10 16.60
N GLY A 49 -0.86 2.08 15.72
CA GLY A 49 -0.36 0.86 15.08
C GLY A 49 -0.90 0.54 13.69
N LYS A 50 -1.58 1.49 13.01
CA LYS A 50 -2.09 1.29 11.64
C LYS A 50 -1.02 0.89 10.63
N THR A 51 0.08 1.65 10.54
CA THR A 51 1.23 1.31 9.69
C THR A 51 1.82 -0.05 10.06
N THR A 52 1.90 -0.35 11.37
CA THR A 52 2.37 -1.66 11.85
C THR A 52 1.47 -2.80 11.39
N PHE A 53 0.15 -2.60 11.40
CA PHE A 53 -0.80 -3.55 10.83
C PHE A 53 -0.53 -3.79 9.34
N LEU A 54 -0.37 -2.73 8.52
CA LEU A 54 -0.07 -2.89 7.10
C LEU A 54 1.25 -3.65 6.88
N LYS A 55 2.32 -3.25 7.57
CA LYS A 55 3.67 -3.84 7.41
C LYS A 55 3.74 -5.31 7.85
N THR A 56 3.05 -5.66 8.93
CA THR A 56 2.96 -7.06 9.37
C THR A 56 2.09 -7.90 8.44
N THR A 57 1.02 -7.32 7.88
CA THR A 57 0.21 -7.95 6.82
C THR A 57 1.07 -8.25 5.59
N ILE A 58 1.86 -7.27 5.12
CA ILE A 58 2.80 -7.44 4.01
C ILE A 58 3.79 -8.57 4.28
N LYS A 59 4.37 -8.61 5.49
CA LYS A 59 5.28 -9.70 5.89
C LYS A 59 4.62 -11.08 5.71
N THR A 60 3.37 -11.25 6.15
CA THR A 60 2.64 -12.51 6.00
C THR A 60 2.32 -12.82 4.54
N LEU A 61 1.96 -11.82 3.73
CA LEU A 61 1.68 -12.03 2.30
C LEU A 61 2.93 -12.44 1.51
N LEU A 62 4.10 -11.91 1.86
CA LEU A 62 5.39 -12.26 1.23
C LEU A 62 5.80 -13.74 1.40
N GLU A 63 5.10 -14.52 2.23
CA GLU A 63 5.31 -15.96 2.36
C GLU A 63 4.73 -16.75 1.18
N ARG A 64 3.72 -16.19 0.49
CA ARG A 64 2.95 -16.89 -0.55
C ARG A 64 2.78 -16.12 -1.86
N GLU A 65 2.91 -14.80 -1.83
CA GLU A 65 2.71 -13.94 -3.00
C GLU A 65 4.03 -13.52 -3.66
N ASP A 66 3.96 -13.13 -4.94
CA ASP A 66 5.07 -12.46 -5.63
C ASP A 66 5.37 -11.11 -4.93
N PRO A 67 6.62 -10.83 -4.51
CA PRO A 67 6.95 -9.56 -3.88
C PRO A 67 6.52 -8.32 -4.68
N ARG A 68 6.53 -8.38 -6.02
CA ARG A 68 6.10 -7.27 -6.86
C ARG A 68 4.58 -7.08 -6.87
N SER A 69 3.79 -8.11 -6.57
CA SER A 69 2.32 -7.97 -6.44
C SER A 69 1.90 -7.27 -5.14
N ILE A 70 2.85 -6.95 -4.25
CA ILE A 70 2.59 -6.24 -3.01
C ILE A 70 3.21 -4.83 -3.09
N LEU A 71 2.36 -3.82 -3.14
CA LEU A 71 2.75 -2.40 -3.08
C LEU A 71 2.40 -1.81 -1.72
N PHE A 72 3.36 -1.18 -1.08
CA PHE A 72 3.18 -0.24 0.01
C PHE A 72 3.60 1.15 -0.43
N PHE A 73 2.83 2.16 -0.03
CA PHE A 73 3.19 3.54 -0.22
C PHE A 73 2.63 4.41 0.91
N SER A 74 3.50 5.17 1.58
CA SER A 74 3.07 6.27 2.45
C SER A 74 2.71 7.48 1.61
N CYS A 75 1.47 7.94 1.76
CA CYS A 75 0.93 9.08 1.02
C CYS A 75 1.26 10.43 1.66
N ASP A 76 2.08 10.49 2.72
CA ASP A 76 2.41 11.73 3.44
C ASP A 76 3.07 12.80 2.57
N ALA A 77 3.79 12.38 1.54
CA ALA A 77 4.45 13.28 0.59
C ALA A 77 3.54 13.74 -0.56
N PHE A 78 2.36 13.14 -0.72
CA PHE A 78 1.42 13.49 -1.78
C PHE A 78 0.43 14.53 -1.26
N SER A 79 0.08 15.47 -2.14
CA SER A 79 -0.82 16.58 -1.84
C SER A 79 -2.07 16.58 -2.73
N LYS A 80 -1.98 16.03 -3.94
CA LYS A 80 -3.04 16.09 -4.96
C LYS A 80 -3.41 14.72 -5.48
N LYS A 81 -4.70 14.55 -5.83
CA LYS A 81 -5.24 13.30 -6.39
C LYS A 81 -4.50 12.80 -7.64
N GLU A 82 -3.96 13.70 -8.48
CA GLU A 82 -3.21 13.33 -9.68
C GLU A 82 -1.93 12.55 -9.35
N GLU A 83 -1.31 12.81 -8.20
CA GLU A 83 -0.12 12.09 -7.74
C GLU A 83 -0.47 10.64 -7.40
N LEU A 84 -1.58 10.44 -6.70
CA LEU A 84 -2.11 9.10 -6.39
C LEU A 84 -2.51 8.33 -7.65
N ILE A 85 -3.18 8.99 -8.60
CA ILE A 85 -3.54 8.38 -9.89
C ILE A 85 -2.28 7.98 -10.66
N GLY A 86 -1.29 8.89 -10.73
CA GLY A 86 -0.01 8.64 -11.40
C GLY A 86 0.76 7.47 -10.80
N LEU A 87 0.85 7.41 -9.46
CA LEU A 87 1.48 6.32 -8.72
C LEU A 87 0.86 4.97 -9.05
N VAL A 88 -0.46 4.84 -8.93
CA VAL A 88 -1.16 3.57 -9.15
C VAL A 88 -1.08 3.17 -10.63
N ASN A 89 -1.12 4.14 -11.54
CA ASN A 89 -0.94 3.86 -12.96
C ASN A 89 0.45 3.34 -13.30
N GLU A 90 1.50 3.96 -12.76
CA GLU A 90 2.89 3.53 -12.96
C GLU A 90 3.09 2.12 -12.36
N TYR A 91 2.59 1.86 -11.14
CA TYR A 91 2.63 0.54 -10.52
C TYR A 91 1.98 -0.54 -11.40
N ARG A 92 0.78 -0.26 -11.93
CA ARG A 92 0.05 -1.21 -12.77
C ARG A 92 0.66 -1.46 -14.13
N THR A 93 1.49 -0.54 -14.61
CA THR A 93 2.30 -0.75 -15.80
C THR A 93 3.44 -1.75 -15.52
N LEU A 94 3.95 -1.81 -14.29
CA LEU A 94 5.02 -2.73 -13.88
C LEU A 94 4.55 -4.17 -13.64
N VAL A 95 3.37 -4.36 -13.03
CA VAL A 95 2.96 -5.67 -12.46
C VAL A 95 1.91 -6.42 -13.29
N ASN A 96 1.48 -5.86 -14.43
CA ASN A 96 0.33 -6.29 -15.25
C ASN A 96 -1.00 -6.13 -14.50
N ARG A 97 -1.96 -5.44 -15.13
CA ARG A 97 -3.28 -5.12 -14.56
C ARG A 97 -4.17 -6.35 -14.32
N GLU A 98 -3.96 -7.43 -15.05
CA GLU A 98 -4.78 -8.65 -14.94
C GLU A 98 -4.38 -9.52 -13.74
N LYS A 99 -3.17 -9.32 -13.20
CA LYS A 99 -2.67 -10.09 -12.05
C LYS A 99 -3.22 -9.53 -10.75
N SER A 100 -3.44 -10.43 -9.79
CA SER A 100 -3.79 -10.04 -8.44
C SER A 100 -2.69 -9.20 -7.81
N ALA A 101 -3.11 -8.21 -7.02
CA ALA A 101 -2.20 -7.36 -6.28
C ALA A 101 -2.78 -6.95 -4.93
N TYR A 102 -1.88 -6.66 -4.00
CA TYR A 102 -2.19 -6.08 -2.70
C TYR A 102 -1.62 -4.66 -2.66
N ILE A 103 -2.49 -3.66 -2.51
CA ILE A 103 -2.13 -2.25 -2.57
C ILE A 103 -2.40 -1.63 -1.20
N PHE A 104 -1.33 -1.24 -0.52
CA PHE A 104 -1.35 -0.62 0.80
C PHE A 104 -1.00 0.88 0.67
N LEU A 105 -1.97 1.74 0.97
CA LEU A 105 -1.81 3.20 0.95
C LEU A 105 -1.96 3.74 2.38
N ASP A 106 -0.83 4.15 2.96
CA ASP A 106 -0.77 4.64 4.33
C ASP A 106 -1.04 6.16 4.37
N GLU A 107 -1.82 6.62 5.34
CA GLU A 107 -2.23 8.03 5.52
C GLU A 107 -2.83 8.64 4.25
N ILE A 108 -3.79 7.95 3.64
CA ILE A 108 -4.42 8.33 2.37
C ILE A 108 -5.02 9.75 2.40
N THR A 109 -5.45 10.20 3.59
CA THR A 109 -6.04 11.52 3.82
C THR A 109 -5.04 12.68 3.71
N SER A 110 -3.75 12.41 3.57
CA SER A 110 -2.75 13.43 3.19
C SER A 110 -2.97 13.93 1.75
N VAL A 111 -3.64 13.13 0.90
CA VAL A 111 -3.95 13.48 -0.49
C VAL A 111 -5.30 14.20 -0.57
N SER A 112 -5.30 15.42 -1.12
CA SER A 112 -6.54 16.15 -1.40
C SER A 112 -7.36 15.41 -2.46
N ASP A 113 -8.69 15.33 -2.28
CA ASP A 113 -9.62 14.61 -3.15
C ASP A 113 -9.27 13.12 -3.38
N TRP A 114 -8.63 12.47 -2.40
CA TRP A 114 -8.21 11.06 -2.49
C TRP A 114 -9.36 10.12 -2.85
N ASN A 115 -10.55 10.34 -2.32
CA ASN A 115 -11.76 9.56 -2.60
C ASN A 115 -12.14 9.63 -4.09
N THR A 116 -11.98 10.80 -4.72
CA THR A 116 -12.23 11.00 -6.15
C THR A 116 -11.17 10.28 -6.99
N ALA A 117 -9.90 10.31 -6.57
CA ALA A 117 -8.85 9.53 -7.21
C ALA A 117 -9.13 8.02 -7.14
N LEU A 118 -9.53 7.51 -5.97
CA LEU A 118 -9.84 6.09 -5.82
C LEU A 118 -11.03 5.67 -6.69
N LEU A 119 -12.09 6.48 -6.74
CA LEU A 119 -13.23 6.22 -7.62
C LEU A 119 -12.81 6.21 -9.09
N HIS A 120 -11.97 7.15 -9.50
CA HIS A 120 -11.42 7.18 -10.86
C HIS A 120 -10.63 5.90 -11.18
N LEU A 121 -9.71 5.51 -10.29
CA LEU A 121 -8.87 4.31 -10.44
C LEU A 121 -9.72 3.03 -10.47
N PHE A 122 -10.73 2.95 -9.62
CA PHE A 122 -11.68 1.84 -9.58
C PHE A 122 -12.44 1.71 -10.91
N ASN A 123 -13.07 2.81 -11.37
CA ASN A 123 -13.83 2.82 -12.62
C ASN A 123 -12.96 2.52 -13.85
N ALA A 124 -11.67 2.88 -13.81
CA ALA A 124 -10.72 2.59 -14.87
C ALA A 124 -10.07 1.19 -14.76
N GLY A 125 -10.49 0.36 -13.80
CA GLY A 125 -10.05 -1.03 -13.65
C GLY A 125 -8.66 -1.21 -13.03
N TYR A 126 -8.07 -0.16 -12.44
CA TYR A 126 -6.75 -0.25 -11.80
C TYR A 126 -6.73 -1.11 -10.53
N PHE A 127 -7.89 -1.49 -10.02
CA PHE A 127 -8.04 -2.36 -8.83
C PHE A 127 -8.64 -3.73 -9.16
N ASN A 128 -8.73 -4.11 -10.44
CA ASN A 128 -9.19 -5.44 -10.82
C ASN A 128 -8.35 -6.53 -10.15
N ASN A 129 -9.01 -7.58 -9.66
CA ASN A 129 -8.40 -8.73 -8.98
C ASN A 129 -7.51 -8.37 -7.78
N SER A 130 -7.73 -7.20 -7.15
CA SER A 130 -6.79 -6.67 -6.16
C SER A 130 -7.46 -6.23 -4.87
N LEU A 131 -6.73 -6.38 -3.77
CA LEU A 131 -7.17 -5.90 -2.46
C LEU A 131 -6.46 -4.60 -2.13
N VAL A 132 -7.24 -3.60 -1.72
CA VAL A 132 -6.74 -2.27 -1.39
C VAL A 132 -6.93 -2.01 0.10
N TYR A 133 -5.83 -1.73 0.78
CA TYR A 133 -5.79 -1.36 2.19
C TYR A 133 -5.41 0.10 2.31
N LEU A 134 -6.24 0.85 3.02
CA LEU A 134 -6.07 2.27 3.25
C LEU A 134 -5.97 2.51 4.75
N THR A 135 -5.15 3.47 5.16
CA THR A 135 -5.20 3.99 6.53
C THR A 135 -5.48 5.48 6.53
N SER A 136 -6.14 5.94 7.59
CA SER A 136 -6.28 7.36 7.84
C SER A 136 -6.17 7.65 9.33
N SER A 137 -5.53 8.78 9.64
CA SER A 137 -5.51 9.36 10.97
C SER A 137 -6.66 10.31 11.30
N MET A 138 -7.62 10.52 10.37
CA MET A 138 -8.80 11.35 10.64
C MET A 138 -9.78 10.62 11.59
N PRO A 139 -10.38 11.35 12.55
CA PRO A 139 -11.50 10.84 13.34
C PRO A 139 -12.79 10.72 12.53
#